data_AF-A0A4S4MBJ7-F1
#
_entry.id   AF-A0A4S4MBJ7-F1
#
_cell.length_a   1.000
_cell.length_b   1.000
_cell.length_c   1.000
_cell.angle_alpha   90.00
_cell.angle_beta   90.00
_cell.angle_gamma   90.00
#
_symmetry.space_group_name_H-M   'P 1'
#
loop_
_entity.id
_entity.type
_entity.pdbx_description
1 polymer ?
#
loop_
_entity_poly.entity_id
_entity_poly.type
_entity_poly.pdbx_seq_one_letter_code
_entity_poly.pdbx_strand_id
1 'polypeptide(L)'
;MGNTRSTVPVYTGSVLSANLIALNSRYQISIAPPSLFFRTLNKTGALPLSLFPLSSPFSSSTIMGSTRTSPFSLFSILFVLATTSLPALAAVKELWWNITYVKNANPDGLFERTVIGVNGTWPPPPIDVTTNDTLIVHAYNALDIPTSLHHHGMFFNSTSWMDGAVGVSQCGIPPGETFDYVVPVNTSGQWGTYWVHAHASGQYVDGLRSPVVIHPEKEAHSYDAEYTVVLGDWYHKQHSELLDEFVNIANPGGAEPVPQAPLLYFAQNDTYLGPKSGSQPSGSTTAVGFNENATIAFEPGKTYRLRVVNTAAFAAFYFWIDGHEMRIIEADGTDTEEYSIDMISVTVAQRYSVLVTARNDTNANWAIHANMDTVMFDTVPDTLNPNATASITYSSDASLTDPGTVDAYADVPDLNLVPVIIEAMYPPVDSTYDLEVQFATMDDGTNHAMFNNVTYNTPLVPAILSELSLGQNATVQEAYGPNHIVLDHLEVFDIVVKNGDVGKHPL
;
A
#
# COMPACT_ATOMS: atom_id res chain seq x y z
N MET A 1 -34.59 -45.91 -46.36
CA MET A 1 -33.56 -46.77 -45.75
C MET A 1 -32.59 -47.15 -46.87
N GLY A 2 -31.29 -46.94 -46.83
CA GLY A 2 -30.42 -46.09 -46.02
C GLY A 2 -29.28 -45.66 -46.94
N ASN A 3 -28.64 -44.54 -46.64
CA ASN A 3 -27.48 -44.05 -47.40
C ASN A 3 -26.27 -43.99 -46.47
N THR A 4 -25.15 -44.44 -46.99
CA THR A 4 -23.87 -44.77 -46.36
C THR A 4 -23.14 -43.53 -45.81
N ARG A 5 -22.67 -43.62 -44.56
CA ARG A 5 -21.68 -42.69 -43.98
C ARG A 5 -20.32 -43.37 -43.88
N SER A 6 -19.32 -42.67 -44.41
CA SER A 6 -17.90 -42.98 -44.28
C SER A 6 -17.42 -42.75 -42.84
N THR A 7 -16.70 -43.72 -42.30
CA THR A 7 -16.04 -43.75 -41.00
C THR A 7 -14.68 -43.07 -41.05
N VAL A 8 -14.42 -42.12 -40.16
CA VAL A 8 -13.10 -41.54 -39.85
C VAL A 8 -12.75 -41.95 -38.41
N PRO A 9 -11.50 -42.37 -38.12
CA PRO A 9 -11.17 -43.05 -36.86
C PRO A 9 -11.06 -42.07 -35.68
N VAL A 10 -11.54 -42.55 -34.53
CA VAL A 10 -11.39 -41.95 -33.20
C VAL A 10 -9.95 -42.16 -32.74
N TYR A 11 -9.21 -41.07 -32.54
CA TYR A 11 -8.00 -41.08 -31.72
C TYR A 11 -8.35 -40.61 -30.30
N THR A 12 -8.25 -41.54 -29.36
CA THR A 12 -8.23 -41.29 -27.92
C THR A 12 -6.89 -40.66 -27.56
N GLY A 13 -6.90 -39.38 -27.22
CA GLY A 13 -5.77 -38.62 -26.69
C GLY A 13 -6.11 -38.07 -25.32
N SER A 14 -5.32 -38.46 -24.33
CA SER A 14 -5.35 -38.12 -22.91
C SER A 14 -5.82 -36.70 -22.57
N VAL A 15 -6.83 -36.63 -21.68
CA VAL A 15 -7.10 -35.47 -20.85
C VAL A 15 -5.87 -35.25 -19.97
N LEU A 16 -5.07 -34.24 -20.29
CA LEU A 16 -4.07 -33.70 -19.38
C LEU A 16 -4.82 -33.06 -18.22
N SER A 17 -4.65 -33.67 -17.07
CA SER A 17 -5.06 -33.24 -15.74
C SER A 17 -4.95 -31.72 -15.58
N ALA A 18 -6.08 -31.07 -15.32
CA ALA A 18 -6.10 -29.79 -14.66
C ALA A 18 -5.42 -29.98 -13.29
N ASN A 19 -4.25 -29.37 -13.11
CA ASN A 19 -3.60 -29.32 -11.81
C ASN A 19 -4.46 -28.45 -10.90
N LEU A 20 -5.23 -29.11 -10.05
CA LEU A 20 -5.91 -28.52 -8.91
C LEU A 20 -4.82 -28.13 -7.91
N ILE A 21 -4.32 -26.90 -7.99
CA ILE A 21 -3.43 -26.35 -6.95
C ILE A 21 -4.34 -25.84 -5.83
N ALA A 22 -4.71 -26.76 -4.93
CA ALA A 22 -5.17 -26.37 -3.60
C ALA A 22 -3.91 -25.96 -2.80
N LEU A 23 -3.65 -24.67 -2.70
CA LEU A 23 -2.63 -24.13 -1.80
C LEU A 23 -3.16 -24.27 -0.36
N ASN A 24 -2.80 -25.35 0.31
CA ASN A 24 -2.76 -25.39 1.77
C ASN A 24 -1.59 -24.50 2.22
N SER A 25 -1.80 -23.19 2.28
CA SER A 25 -0.82 -22.28 2.84
C SER A 25 -0.93 -22.32 4.37
N ARG A 26 0.16 -22.72 5.04
CA ARG A 26 0.33 -22.53 6.50
C ARG A 26 0.98 -21.17 6.71
N TYR A 27 0.29 -20.28 7.40
CA TYR A 27 0.87 -19.02 7.84
C TYR A 27 1.19 -19.14 9.32
N GLN A 28 2.47 -19.01 9.69
CA GLN A 28 2.88 -18.80 11.07
C GLN A 28 2.79 -17.30 11.36
N ILE A 29 1.93 -16.91 12.28
CA ILE A 29 1.87 -15.55 12.80
C ILE A 29 2.46 -15.59 14.21
N SER A 30 3.44 -14.72 14.47
CA SER A 30 4.05 -14.58 15.79
C SER A 30 4.02 -13.13 16.22
N ILE A 31 3.54 -12.89 17.43
CA ILE A 31 3.56 -11.56 18.06
C ILE A 31 4.94 -11.40 18.70
N ALA A 32 5.91 -10.87 17.94
CA ALA A 32 7.27 -10.69 18.42
C ALA A 32 7.41 -9.47 19.36
N PRO A 33 8.18 -9.57 20.47
CA PRO A 33 8.54 -8.41 21.28
C PRO A 33 9.68 -7.60 20.62
N PRO A 34 9.80 -6.28 20.89
CA PRO A 34 10.92 -5.49 20.39
C PRO A 34 12.25 -6.02 20.92
N SER A 35 13.25 -6.08 20.04
CA SER A 35 14.63 -6.39 20.38
C SER A 35 15.20 -5.31 21.32
N LEU A 36 15.13 -5.58 22.63
CA LEU A 36 15.75 -4.76 23.66
C LEU A 36 17.28 -4.83 23.54
N PHE A 37 17.87 -3.90 22.80
CA PHE A 37 19.30 -3.60 22.92
C PHE A 37 19.58 -2.99 24.30
N PHE A 38 19.98 -3.84 25.26
CA PHE A 38 20.59 -3.38 26.50
C PHE A 38 21.94 -2.72 26.20
N ARG A 39 21.93 -1.40 25.99
CA ARG A 39 23.15 -0.59 26.13
C ARG A 39 23.35 -0.33 27.62
N THR A 40 24.27 -1.06 28.24
CA THR A 40 24.80 -0.73 29.57
C THR A 40 25.43 0.67 29.54
N LEU A 41 24.70 1.68 30.01
CA LEU A 41 25.25 3.01 30.29
C LEU A 41 25.97 2.98 31.64
N ASN A 42 27.30 3.01 31.57
CA ASN A 42 28.15 3.28 32.73
C ASN A 42 27.84 4.68 33.27
N LYS A 43 27.42 4.75 34.53
CA LYS A 43 27.36 5.98 35.33
C LYS A 43 28.72 6.66 35.35
N THR A 44 28.81 7.90 34.90
CA THR A 44 29.72 8.91 35.48
C THR A 44 29.31 10.31 35.00
N GLY A 45 29.26 11.26 35.95
CA GLY A 45 29.48 12.68 35.66
C GLY A 45 28.23 13.55 35.50
N ALA A 46 27.68 14.00 36.64
CA ALA A 46 26.86 15.20 36.70
C ALA A 46 27.74 16.45 36.55
N LEU A 47 27.33 17.45 35.74
CA LEU A 47 27.66 18.88 35.89
C LEU A 47 26.57 19.75 35.19
N PRO A 48 26.34 21.00 35.63
CA PRO A 48 25.00 21.59 35.72
C PRO A 48 24.62 22.62 34.64
N LEU A 49 23.32 22.91 34.59
CA LEU A 49 22.66 24.00 33.85
C LEU A 49 23.30 25.37 34.09
N SER A 50 23.52 26.12 33.01
CA SER A 50 23.76 27.57 33.04
C SER A 50 22.69 28.30 32.23
N LEU A 51 21.92 29.15 32.91
CA LEU A 51 21.00 30.13 32.36
C LEU A 51 21.76 31.25 31.64
N PHE A 52 21.35 31.60 30.42
CA PHE A 52 21.76 32.82 29.73
C PHE A 52 20.72 33.93 29.96
N PRO A 53 21.13 35.17 30.27
CA PRO A 53 20.28 36.33 30.06
C PRO A 53 20.64 37.07 28.76
N LEU A 54 19.61 37.55 28.07
CA LEU A 54 19.70 38.51 26.97
C LEU A 54 20.23 39.86 27.47
N SER A 55 21.14 40.46 26.70
CA SER A 55 21.20 41.91 26.53
C SER A 55 22.03 42.29 25.30
N SER A 56 21.40 43.01 24.37
CA SER A 56 22.07 43.94 23.45
C SER A 56 22.24 45.30 24.17
N PRO A 57 23.17 46.19 23.75
CA PRO A 57 22.84 47.11 22.68
C PRO A 57 24.02 47.54 21.76
N PHE A 58 23.61 48.15 20.65
CA PHE A 58 24.37 48.97 19.70
C PHE A 58 25.33 49.98 20.35
N SER A 59 26.50 50.23 19.72
CA SER A 59 26.82 51.55 19.15
C SER A 59 28.12 51.55 18.33
N SER A 60 28.06 52.32 17.24
CA SER A 60 29.08 52.73 16.27
C SER A 60 30.44 53.19 16.83
N SER A 61 31.52 52.99 16.05
CA SER A 61 32.26 54.10 15.43
C SER A 61 33.52 53.65 14.66
N THR A 62 33.70 54.32 13.53
CA THR A 62 34.77 54.30 12.52
C THR A 62 36.09 54.86 13.05
N ILE A 63 37.26 54.27 12.70
CA ILE A 63 38.52 55.01 12.46
C ILE A 63 39.37 54.32 11.37
N MET A 64 39.86 55.13 10.43
CA MET A 64 40.80 54.87 9.32
C MET A 64 42.25 54.61 9.79
N GLY A 65 43.05 53.99 8.90
CA GLY A 65 44.51 54.19 8.85
C GLY A 65 45.27 52.89 8.53
N SER A 66 45.57 52.60 7.27
CA SER A 66 46.80 52.99 6.54
C SER A 66 47.99 52.03 6.75
N THR A 67 48.29 51.30 5.68
CA THR A 67 49.63 50.95 5.12
C THR A 67 50.66 50.23 6.00
N ARG A 68 51.04 49.01 5.61
CA ARG A 68 52.33 48.74 4.92
C ARG A 68 52.50 47.26 4.56
N THR A 69 53.18 47.10 3.43
CA THR A 69 53.61 45.89 2.72
C THR A 69 54.74 45.12 3.42
N SER A 70 54.68 43.79 3.44
CA SER A 70 55.79 42.91 2.99
C SER A 70 55.36 41.44 2.88
N PRO A 71 55.94 40.65 1.96
CA PRO A 71 55.51 39.29 1.63
C PRO A 71 56.29 38.21 2.43
N PHE A 72 55.92 36.95 2.21
CA PHE A 72 56.46 35.70 2.77
C PHE A 72 55.82 35.21 4.08
N SER A 73 54.92 34.24 3.98
CA SER A 73 55.29 32.86 4.32
C SER A 73 54.23 31.88 3.83
N LEU A 74 54.67 30.79 3.20
CA LEU A 74 53.85 29.64 2.86
C LEU A 74 53.28 29.04 4.15
N PHE A 75 51.96 29.01 4.27
CA PHE A 75 51.29 28.06 5.15
C PHE A 75 50.22 27.34 4.33
N SER A 76 50.48 26.05 4.12
CA SER A 76 49.54 25.08 3.58
C SER A 76 48.26 25.09 4.41
N ILE A 77 47.17 25.61 3.86
CA ILE A 77 45.84 25.37 4.39
C ILE A 77 45.39 24.03 3.82
N LEU A 78 45.64 22.97 4.59
CA LEU A 78 44.94 21.71 4.44
C LEU A 78 43.49 21.97 4.87
N PHE A 79 42.60 22.25 3.92
CA PHE A 79 41.16 22.25 4.17
C PHE A 79 40.75 20.78 4.38
N VAL A 80 40.77 20.33 5.63
CA VAL A 80 40.07 19.11 6.03
C VAL A 80 38.58 19.45 5.90
N LEU A 81 37.95 18.97 4.83
CA LEU A 81 36.49 18.88 4.75
C LEU A 81 36.05 17.89 5.85
N ALA A 82 35.79 18.41 7.05
CA ALA A 82 35.00 17.69 8.02
C ALA A 82 33.55 17.72 7.49
N THR A 83 33.16 16.68 6.79
CA THR A 83 31.75 16.37 6.55
C THR A 83 31.11 16.16 7.92
N THR A 84 30.51 17.22 8.47
CA THR A 84 29.61 17.10 9.60
C THR A 84 28.39 16.34 9.12
N SER A 85 28.37 15.03 9.34
CA SER A 85 27.13 14.26 9.36
C SER A 85 26.27 14.85 10.48
N LEU A 86 25.41 15.82 10.16
CA LEU A 86 24.37 16.24 11.08
C LEU A 86 23.52 15.00 11.34
N PRO A 87 23.36 14.54 12.59
CA PRO A 87 22.41 13.47 12.86
C PRO A 87 21.04 13.95 12.37
N ALA A 88 20.37 13.12 11.56
CA ALA A 88 18.97 13.33 11.23
C ALA A 88 18.21 13.33 12.57
N LEU A 89 17.74 14.51 12.99
CA LEU A 89 16.94 14.62 14.20
C LEU A 89 15.60 13.94 13.91
N ALA A 90 15.17 13.04 14.79
CA ALA A 90 13.81 12.50 14.77
C ALA A 90 12.82 13.67 14.65
N ALA A 91 12.08 13.72 13.55
CA ALA A 91 11.08 14.76 13.33
C ALA A 91 9.69 14.22 13.71
N VAL A 92 8.86 15.10 14.24
CA VAL A 92 7.42 14.83 14.30
C VAL A 92 6.84 15.29 12.97
N LYS A 93 6.35 14.36 12.14
CA LYS A 93 5.62 14.65 10.91
C LYS A 93 4.14 14.71 11.26
N GLU A 94 3.62 15.92 11.38
CA GLU A 94 2.19 16.15 11.62
C GLU A 94 1.46 16.41 10.30
N LEU A 95 0.34 15.71 10.10
CA LEU A 95 -0.55 15.88 8.96
C LEU A 95 -1.95 16.29 9.47
N TRP A 96 -2.52 17.34 8.88
CA TRP A 96 -3.90 17.74 9.14
C TRP A 96 -4.78 17.32 7.98
N TRP A 97 -5.57 16.27 8.20
CA TRP A 97 -6.44 15.70 7.20
C TRP A 97 -7.88 16.06 7.52
N ASN A 98 -8.42 17.04 6.79
CA ASN A 98 -9.85 17.30 6.74
C ASN A 98 -10.50 16.34 5.72
N ILE A 99 -11.07 15.25 6.22
CA ILE A 99 -11.72 14.21 5.43
C ILE A 99 -13.07 14.74 4.94
N THR A 100 -13.21 14.96 3.64
CA THR A 100 -14.34 15.66 3.04
C THR A 100 -14.79 15.02 1.73
N TYR A 101 -16.04 15.25 1.35
CA TYR A 101 -16.49 14.97 -0.02
C TYR A 101 -15.81 15.92 -1.01
N VAL A 102 -15.36 15.35 -2.13
CA VAL A 102 -14.82 16.06 -3.30
C VAL A 102 -15.68 15.69 -4.49
N LYS A 103 -16.19 16.71 -5.20
CA LYS A 103 -17.11 16.50 -6.33
C LYS A 103 -16.33 16.39 -7.64
N ASN A 104 -17.02 15.83 -8.65
CA ASN A 104 -16.57 15.78 -10.04
C ASN A 104 -15.18 15.12 -10.19
N ALA A 105 -14.89 14.07 -9.43
CA ALA A 105 -13.70 13.26 -9.68
C ALA A 105 -13.95 12.40 -10.92
N ASN A 106 -13.02 12.41 -11.87
CA ASN A 106 -13.14 11.70 -13.13
C ASN A 106 -11.76 11.19 -13.61
N PRO A 107 -11.16 10.24 -12.86
CA PRO A 107 -9.81 9.76 -13.15
C PRO A 107 -9.73 8.92 -14.42
N ASP A 108 -10.82 8.28 -14.84
CA ASP A 108 -10.89 7.48 -16.06
C ASP A 108 -11.35 8.29 -17.29
N GLY A 109 -11.75 9.55 -17.09
CA GLY A 109 -12.25 10.43 -18.16
C GLY A 109 -13.66 10.07 -18.67
N LEU A 110 -14.35 9.11 -18.06
CA LEU A 110 -15.63 8.60 -18.53
C LEU A 110 -16.83 9.09 -17.70
N PHE A 111 -16.67 9.24 -16.38
CA PHE A 111 -17.77 9.58 -15.49
C PHE A 111 -17.34 10.41 -14.28
N GLU A 112 -17.99 11.55 -14.10
CA GLU A 112 -17.80 12.40 -12.92
C GLU A 112 -18.61 11.86 -11.72
N ARG A 113 -17.93 11.54 -10.61
CA ARG A 113 -18.60 11.17 -9.36
C ARG A 113 -18.08 11.96 -8.14
N THR A 114 -18.84 11.87 -7.04
CA THR A 114 -18.38 12.36 -5.74
C THR A 114 -17.52 11.29 -5.08
N VAL A 115 -16.40 11.70 -4.50
CA VAL A 115 -15.46 10.85 -3.76
C VAL A 115 -15.19 11.42 -2.38
N ILE A 116 -14.56 10.62 -1.53
CA ILE A 116 -13.99 11.04 -0.26
C ILE A 116 -12.52 11.37 -0.50
N GLY A 117 -12.16 12.62 -0.23
CA GLY A 117 -10.79 13.13 -0.33
C GLY A 117 -10.34 13.79 0.96
N VAL A 118 -9.20 14.47 0.89
CA VAL A 118 -8.62 15.20 2.02
C VAL A 118 -8.34 16.63 1.59
N ASN A 119 -8.67 17.58 2.46
CA ASN A 119 -8.42 19.02 2.27
C ASN A 119 -9.01 19.57 0.96
N GLY A 120 -10.16 19.02 0.53
CA GLY A 120 -10.85 19.43 -0.70
C GLY A 120 -10.22 18.89 -1.99
N THR A 121 -9.25 17.98 -1.88
CA THR A 121 -8.52 17.39 -3.02
C THR A 121 -8.65 15.87 -3.01
N TRP A 122 -8.63 15.29 -4.20
CA TRP A 122 -8.53 13.84 -4.40
C TRP A 122 -7.54 13.55 -5.54
N PRO A 123 -6.67 12.54 -5.39
CA PRO A 123 -6.53 11.63 -4.25
C PRO A 123 -5.95 12.30 -2.98
N PRO A 124 -6.16 11.72 -1.77
CA PRO A 124 -5.49 12.19 -0.55
C PRO A 124 -3.96 12.18 -0.71
N PRO A 125 -3.22 13.20 -0.23
CA PRO A 125 -1.78 13.33 -0.48
C PRO A 125 -0.95 12.12 -0.01
N PRO A 126 0.04 11.66 -0.79
CA PRO A 126 0.99 10.62 -0.37
C PRO A 126 1.71 11.00 0.93
N ILE A 127 2.05 9.99 1.72
CA ILE A 127 2.85 10.18 2.94
C ILE A 127 4.26 9.68 2.66
N ASP A 128 5.24 10.53 2.89
CA ASP A 128 6.66 10.22 2.78
C ASP A 128 7.37 10.60 4.10
N VAL A 129 7.93 9.60 4.76
CA VAL A 129 8.57 9.68 6.07
C VAL A 129 9.81 8.79 6.15
N THR A 130 10.65 8.99 7.15
CA THR A 130 11.81 8.13 7.45
C THR A 130 11.56 7.30 8.72
N THR A 131 12.30 6.22 8.91
CA THR A 131 12.21 5.36 10.12
C THR A 131 12.52 6.08 11.43
N ASN A 132 13.03 7.31 11.40
CA ASN A 132 13.27 8.09 12.62
C ASN A 132 12.12 9.02 12.97
N ASP A 133 11.12 9.16 12.10
CA ASP A 133 10.02 10.10 12.28
C ASP A 133 8.91 9.53 13.16
N THR A 134 8.24 10.41 13.89
CA THR A 134 6.92 10.10 14.48
C THR A 134 5.85 10.68 13.58
N LEU A 135 4.97 9.84 13.04
CA LEU A 135 3.87 10.29 12.19
C LEU A 135 2.61 10.50 13.05
N ILE A 136 2.06 11.72 13.00
CA ILE A 136 0.78 12.06 13.64
C ILE A 136 -0.18 12.53 12.56
N VAL A 137 -1.34 11.88 12.44
CA VAL A 137 -2.41 12.26 11.52
C VAL A 137 -3.60 12.78 12.31
N HIS A 138 -3.80 14.10 12.27
CA HIS A 138 -4.98 14.78 12.80
C HIS A 138 -6.14 14.63 11.82
N ALA A 139 -6.93 13.57 12.00
CA ALA A 139 -8.04 13.24 11.11
C ALA A 139 -9.33 13.91 11.59
N TYR A 140 -9.70 15.02 10.96
CA TYR A 140 -10.98 15.67 11.17
C TYR A 140 -12.01 15.12 10.20
N ASN A 141 -13.13 14.60 10.73
CA ASN A 141 -14.20 14.05 9.91
C ASN A 141 -15.21 15.15 9.52
N ALA A 142 -15.14 15.66 8.29
CA ALA A 142 -16.13 16.59 7.73
C ALA A 142 -17.22 15.89 6.89
N LEU A 143 -17.26 14.56 6.88
CA LEU A 143 -18.38 13.80 6.31
C LEU A 143 -19.59 13.87 7.24
N ASP A 144 -20.74 13.44 6.74
CA ASP A 144 -21.98 13.28 7.50
C ASP A 144 -22.15 11.86 8.10
N ILE A 145 -21.16 10.99 7.89
CA ILE A 145 -21.09 9.62 8.41
C ILE A 145 -19.76 9.36 9.15
N PRO A 146 -19.70 8.38 10.08
CA PRO A 146 -18.44 8.02 10.72
C PRO A 146 -17.37 7.55 9.72
N THR A 147 -16.11 7.84 10.01
CA THR A 147 -14.96 7.41 9.20
C THR A 147 -13.83 6.86 10.08
N SER A 148 -12.79 6.29 9.49
CA SER A 148 -11.56 5.90 10.18
C SER A 148 -10.40 5.85 9.20
N LEU A 149 -9.17 5.77 9.69
CA LEU A 149 -7.97 5.58 8.87
C LEU A 149 -7.20 4.37 9.39
N HIS A 150 -7.03 3.35 8.54
CA HIS A 150 -6.17 2.21 8.80
C HIS A 150 -4.84 2.35 8.08
N HIS A 151 -3.75 2.11 8.81
CA HIS A 151 -2.38 2.21 8.29
C HIS A 151 -1.91 0.81 7.92
N HIS A 152 -2.22 0.42 6.69
CA HIS A 152 -2.10 -0.95 6.22
C HIS A 152 -0.66 -1.46 6.32
N GLY A 153 -0.50 -2.60 6.99
CA GLY A 153 0.79 -3.27 7.21
C GLY A 153 1.58 -2.74 8.41
N MET A 154 1.15 -1.67 9.08
CA MET A 154 1.85 -1.12 10.25
C MET A 154 1.56 -1.90 11.52
N PHE A 155 2.59 -2.20 12.30
CA PHE A 155 2.47 -2.86 13.59
C PHE A 155 2.18 -1.86 14.70
N PHE A 156 0.97 -1.90 15.23
CA PHE A 156 0.54 -1.10 16.39
C PHE A 156 0.82 -1.82 17.72
N ASN A 157 2.09 -2.15 17.95
CA ASN A 157 2.50 -2.86 19.16
C ASN A 157 2.19 -2.01 20.41
N SER A 158 1.36 -2.55 21.32
CA SER A 158 0.90 -1.87 22.54
C SER A 158 0.08 -0.58 22.33
N THR A 159 -0.32 -0.27 21.09
CA THR A 159 -1.16 0.89 20.73
C THR A 159 -2.25 0.49 19.75
N SER A 160 -2.80 -0.72 19.90
CA SER A 160 -3.75 -1.34 18.95
C SER A 160 -5.01 -0.50 18.68
N TRP A 161 -5.41 0.38 19.60
CA TRP A 161 -6.51 1.34 19.40
C TRP A 161 -6.22 2.44 18.36
N MET A 162 -4.99 2.55 17.85
CA MET A 162 -4.59 3.46 16.77
C MET A 162 -4.63 2.81 15.38
N ASP A 163 -5.03 1.53 15.30
CA ASP A 163 -4.99 0.75 14.07
C ASP A 163 -5.99 1.21 13.00
N GLY A 164 -7.19 1.70 13.36
CA GLY A 164 -8.16 2.22 12.39
C GLY A 164 -9.34 1.31 12.03
N ALA A 165 -9.30 0.02 12.34
CA ALA A 165 -10.38 -0.92 12.06
C ALA A 165 -11.65 -0.68 12.92
N VAL A 166 -12.72 -0.19 12.27
CA VAL A 166 -14.01 0.06 12.94
C VAL A 166 -14.62 -1.23 13.48
N GLY A 167 -14.98 -1.23 14.76
CA GLY A 167 -15.54 -2.40 15.46
C GLY A 167 -14.48 -3.37 16.00
N VAL A 168 -13.19 -3.14 15.71
CA VAL A 168 -12.09 -3.91 16.29
C VAL A 168 -11.26 -3.01 17.21
N SER A 169 -10.54 -2.04 16.63
CA SER A 169 -9.63 -1.15 17.37
C SER A 169 -10.31 0.12 17.86
N GLN A 170 -11.34 0.61 17.15
CA GLN A 170 -12.04 1.84 17.51
C GLN A 170 -13.50 1.89 17.03
N CYS A 171 -14.27 2.87 17.52
CA CYS A 171 -15.67 3.08 17.14
C CYS A 171 -15.85 3.76 15.76
N GLY A 172 -14.79 4.39 15.23
CA GLY A 172 -14.87 5.36 14.14
C GLY A 172 -14.96 6.80 14.65
N ILE A 173 -14.51 7.75 13.84
CA ILE A 173 -14.51 9.19 14.11
C ILE A 173 -15.90 9.75 13.77
N PRO A 174 -16.67 10.28 14.73
CA PRO A 174 -17.98 10.85 14.44
C PRO A 174 -17.89 12.09 13.52
N PRO A 175 -18.95 12.43 12.77
CA PRO A 175 -19.05 13.69 12.05
C PRO A 175 -18.75 14.90 12.93
N GLY A 176 -17.87 15.79 12.47
CA GLY A 176 -17.47 17.02 13.17
C GLY A 176 -16.43 16.83 14.27
N GLU A 177 -15.91 15.63 14.47
CA GLU A 177 -14.89 15.32 15.48
C GLU A 177 -13.51 15.09 14.85
N THR A 178 -12.47 15.20 15.68
CA THR A 178 -11.08 14.90 15.31
C THR A 178 -10.57 13.70 16.09
N PHE A 179 -9.82 12.83 15.42
CA PHE A 179 -9.01 11.80 16.06
C PHE A 179 -7.56 11.92 15.62
N ASP A 180 -6.64 11.89 16.58
CA ASP A 180 -5.21 12.00 16.33
C ASP A 180 -4.59 10.59 16.30
N TYR A 181 -4.29 10.09 15.10
CA TYR A 181 -3.56 8.82 14.95
C TYR A 181 -2.08 9.06 15.21
N VAL A 182 -1.53 8.40 16.22
CA VAL A 182 -0.07 8.34 16.43
C VAL A 182 0.43 7.03 15.84
N VAL A 183 1.06 7.10 14.67
CA VAL A 183 1.54 5.93 13.94
C VAL A 183 2.99 5.64 14.37
N PRO A 184 3.29 4.42 14.88
CA PRO A 184 4.55 4.14 15.58
C PRO A 184 5.75 3.90 14.66
N VAL A 185 5.91 4.70 13.59
CA VAL A 185 6.97 4.55 12.57
C VAL A 185 8.37 4.43 13.18
N ASN A 186 8.72 5.28 14.13
CA ASN A 186 10.03 5.28 14.80
C ASN A 186 10.29 4.12 15.78
N THR A 187 9.27 3.32 16.09
CA THR A 187 9.38 2.23 17.06
C THR A 187 8.94 0.88 16.50
N SER A 188 8.36 0.85 15.29
CA SER A 188 7.88 -0.39 14.66
C SER A 188 9.02 -1.24 14.12
N GLY A 189 10.16 -0.63 13.78
CA GLY A 189 11.24 -1.31 13.06
C GLY A 189 10.87 -1.63 11.60
N GLN A 190 9.83 -1.00 11.07
CA GLN A 190 9.32 -1.23 9.71
C GLN A 190 9.76 -0.12 8.75
N TRP A 191 10.02 -0.48 7.50
CA TRP A 191 10.30 0.43 6.39
C TRP A 191 9.82 -0.20 5.07
N GLY A 192 9.79 0.58 3.99
CA GLY A 192 9.32 0.13 2.69
C GLY A 192 8.00 0.77 2.27
N THR A 193 7.18 -0.01 1.57
CA THR A 193 5.99 0.46 0.86
C THR A 193 4.71 0.02 1.56
N TYR A 194 3.94 1.01 2.00
CA TYR A 194 2.69 0.86 2.73
C TYR A 194 1.60 1.75 2.11
N TRP A 195 0.42 1.75 2.72
CA TRP A 195 -0.66 2.65 2.34
C TRP A 195 -1.60 2.88 3.53
N VAL A 196 -2.34 3.98 3.50
CA VAL A 196 -3.37 4.31 4.47
C VAL A 196 -4.70 4.40 3.75
N HIS A 197 -5.76 3.86 4.34
CA HIS A 197 -7.09 3.89 3.74
C HIS A 197 -8.20 3.94 4.77
N ALA A 198 -9.40 4.32 4.32
CA ALA A 198 -10.57 4.22 5.17
C ALA A 198 -10.86 2.76 5.52
N HIS A 199 -11.14 2.50 6.79
CA HIS A 199 -11.56 1.18 7.26
C HIS A 199 -12.95 1.22 7.92
N ALA A 200 -13.76 2.18 7.47
CA ALA A 200 -15.18 2.31 7.79
C ALA A 200 -16.00 1.95 6.54
N SER A 201 -16.67 0.79 6.55
CA SER A 201 -17.41 0.26 5.40
C SER A 201 -16.53 0.23 4.13
N GLY A 202 -17.09 0.52 2.95
CA GLY A 202 -16.39 0.64 1.67
C GLY A 202 -15.85 2.04 1.37
N GLN A 203 -15.63 2.93 2.35
CA GLN A 203 -15.25 4.32 2.08
C GLN A 203 -13.95 4.50 1.28
N TYR A 204 -13.01 3.54 1.33
CA TYR A 204 -11.79 3.62 0.52
C TYR A 204 -12.05 3.38 -0.97
N VAL A 205 -13.11 2.63 -1.32
CA VAL A 205 -13.62 2.48 -2.69
C VAL A 205 -14.08 3.83 -3.24
N ASP A 206 -14.59 4.69 -2.35
CA ASP A 206 -14.94 6.06 -2.66
C ASP A 206 -13.76 7.03 -2.60
N GLY A 207 -12.53 6.53 -2.45
CA GLY A 207 -11.33 7.30 -2.74
C GLY A 207 -10.47 7.70 -1.55
N LEU A 208 -10.89 7.42 -0.31
CA LEU A 208 -10.07 7.69 0.88
C LEU A 208 -8.99 6.61 1.04
N ARG A 209 -7.95 6.69 0.21
CA ARG A 209 -6.78 5.80 0.17
C ARG A 209 -5.55 6.57 -0.35
N SER A 210 -4.37 6.32 0.21
CA SER A 210 -3.13 6.99 -0.18
C SER A 210 -1.90 6.14 0.10
N PRO A 211 -0.87 6.14 -0.76
CA PRO A 211 0.37 5.42 -0.48
C PRO A 211 1.16 6.06 0.66
N VAL A 212 1.91 5.23 1.36
CA VAL A 212 2.81 5.60 2.45
C VAL A 212 4.19 5.00 2.15
N VAL A 213 5.23 5.83 2.10
CA VAL A 213 6.61 5.39 1.95
C VAL A 213 7.35 5.69 3.24
N ILE A 214 8.02 4.66 3.77
CA ILE A 214 8.85 4.76 4.98
C ILE A 214 10.28 4.43 4.57
N HIS A 215 11.16 5.44 4.55
CA HIS A 215 12.56 5.27 4.16
C HIS A 215 13.40 4.73 5.32
N PRO A 216 14.17 3.65 5.14
CA PRO A 216 15.13 3.18 6.13
C PRO A 216 16.29 4.17 6.29
N GLU A 217 16.99 4.12 7.42
CA GLU A 217 18.26 4.85 7.59
C GLU A 217 19.32 4.40 6.56
N LYS A 218 19.25 3.14 6.13
CA LYS A 218 20.12 2.56 5.12
C LYS A 218 19.33 1.61 4.22
N GLU A 219 19.32 1.91 2.93
CA GLU A 219 18.75 1.04 1.90
C GLU A 219 19.53 -0.28 1.77
N ALA A 220 18.80 -1.38 1.57
CA ALA A 220 19.38 -2.69 1.28
C ALA A 220 19.95 -2.77 -0.15
N HIS A 221 19.36 -2.01 -1.07
CA HIS A 221 19.68 -2.02 -2.50
C HIS A 221 20.08 -0.61 -2.99
N SER A 222 20.82 -0.54 -4.10
CA SER A 222 21.24 0.74 -4.69
C SER A 222 20.40 1.12 -5.89
N TYR A 223 19.93 2.37 -5.93
CA TYR A 223 19.20 2.96 -7.04
C TYR A 223 19.46 4.47 -7.09
N ASP A 224 19.19 5.09 -8.23
CA ASP A 224 19.44 6.52 -8.47
C ASP A 224 18.24 7.40 -8.10
N ALA A 225 17.03 6.87 -8.25
CA ALA A 225 15.77 7.56 -7.93
C ALA A 225 14.64 6.55 -7.74
N GLU A 226 13.48 7.02 -7.30
CA GLU A 226 12.31 6.17 -7.11
C GLU A 226 10.99 6.86 -7.47
N TYR A 227 9.99 6.03 -7.72
CA TYR A 227 8.59 6.42 -7.92
C TYR A 227 7.68 5.44 -7.21
N THR A 228 6.54 5.92 -6.72
CA THR A 228 5.45 5.06 -6.25
C THR A 228 4.45 4.89 -7.37
N VAL A 229 4.14 3.65 -7.70
CA VAL A 229 3.15 3.23 -8.69
C VAL A 229 1.89 2.81 -7.94
N VAL A 230 0.82 3.57 -8.11
CA VAL A 230 -0.46 3.28 -7.45
C VAL A 230 -1.41 2.65 -8.45
N LEU A 231 -1.82 1.42 -8.14
CA LEU A 231 -2.84 0.70 -8.87
C LEU A 231 -4.17 0.80 -8.12
N GLY A 232 -5.26 0.83 -8.85
CA GLY A 232 -6.59 0.82 -8.29
C GLY A 232 -7.63 0.46 -9.33
N ASP A 233 -8.79 0.01 -8.89
CA ASP A 233 -9.98 -0.04 -9.70
C ASP A 233 -10.86 1.18 -9.45
N TRP A 234 -11.79 1.41 -10.37
CA TRP A 234 -12.67 2.56 -10.34
C TRP A 234 -14.11 2.17 -10.64
N TYR A 235 -14.99 2.54 -9.72
CA TYR A 235 -16.44 2.42 -9.87
C TYR A 235 -17.05 3.78 -10.16
N HIS A 236 -18.13 3.81 -10.94
CA HIS A 236 -18.92 5.02 -11.23
C HIS A 236 -20.00 5.29 -10.17
N LYS A 237 -20.32 4.30 -9.33
CA LYS A 237 -21.25 4.41 -8.19
C LYS A 237 -20.47 4.53 -6.88
N GLN A 238 -21.11 5.07 -5.85
CA GLN A 238 -20.53 5.09 -4.50
C GLN A 238 -20.63 3.72 -3.83
N HIS A 239 -19.76 3.46 -2.86
CA HIS A 239 -19.69 2.16 -2.18
C HIS A 239 -21.03 1.74 -1.56
N SER A 240 -21.83 2.66 -1.05
CA SER A 240 -23.14 2.37 -0.46
C SER A 240 -24.13 1.81 -1.50
N GLU A 241 -24.12 2.38 -2.71
CA GLU A 241 -24.97 1.89 -3.81
C GLU A 241 -24.49 0.52 -4.30
N LEU A 242 -23.16 0.31 -4.36
CA LEU A 242 -22.58 -0.98 -4.70
C LEU A 242 -22.93 -2.05 -3.67
N LEU A 243 -22.92 -1.72 -2.38
CA LEU A 243 -23.33 -2.65 -1.31
C LEU A 243 -24.82 -3.00 -1.38
N ASP A 244 -25.69 -2.04 -1.67
CA ASP A 244 -27.13 -2.29 -1.85
C ASP A 244 -27.42 -3.20 -3.05
N GLU A 245 -26.56 -3.16 -4.08
CA GLU A 245 -26.63 -4.05 -5.26
C GLU A 245 -26.04 -5.43 -4.96
N PHE A 246 -24.92 -5.47 -4.23
CA PHE A 246 -24.18 -6.68 -3.92
C PHE A 246 -24.91 -7.56 -2.89
N VAL A 247 -25.22 -7.01 -1.72
CA VAL A 247 -25.89 -7.70 -0.62
C VAL A 247 -27.40 -7.58 -0.79
N ASN A 248 -27.92 -8.27 -1.81
CA ASN A 248 -29.30 -8.14 -2.25
C ASN A 248 -29.95 -9.51 -2.48
N ILE A 249 -31.24 -9.64 -2.15
CA ILE A 249 -32.03 -10.85 -2.45
C ILE A 249 -32.13 -11.16 -3.96
N ALA A 250 -31.94 -10.15 -4.80
CA ALA A 250 -31.87 -10.28 -6.25
C ALA A 250 -30.48 -10.74 -6.75
N ASN A 251 -29.47 -10.78 -5.88
CA ASN A 251 -28.13 -11.29 -6.13
C ASN A 251 -27.79 -12.48 -5.21
N PRO A 252 -28.58 -13.58 -5.20
CA PRO A 252 -28.38 -14.69 -4.28
C PRO A 252 -27.06 -15.45 -4.54
N GLY A 253 -26.51 -15.33 -5.74
CA GLY A 253 -25.20 -15.89 -6.12
C GLY A 253 -24.03 -15.16 -5.49
N GLY A 254 -24.23 -13.93 -4.99
CA GLY A 254 -23.15 -13.12 -4.44
C GLY A 254 -22.18 -12.63 -5.50
N ALA A 255 -22.66 -12.34 -6.71
CA ALA A 255 -21.80 -11.84 -7.78
C ALA A 255 -21.30 -10.44 -7.45
N GLU A 256 -19.99 -10.26 -7.37
CA GLU A 256 -19.37 -8.99 -7.02
C GLU A 256 -19.60 -7.94 -8.13
N PRO A 257 -19.90 -6.68 -7.77
CA PRO A 257 -19.95 -5.61 -8.75
C PRO A 257 -18.59 -5.44 -9.43
N VAL A 258 -18.57 -5.46 -10.76
CA VAL A 258 -17.35 -5.30 -11.56
C VAL A 258 -17.02 -3.81 -11.72
N PRO A 259 -15.75 -3.38 -11.50
CA PRO A 259 -15.35 -1.99 -11.71
C PRO A 259 -15.45 -1.58 -13.19
N GLN A 260 -15.56 -0.27 -13.44
CA GLN A 260 -15.69 0.26 -14.80
C GLN A 260 -14.34 0.55 -15.47
N ALA A 261 -13.28 0.81 -14.69
CA ALA A 261 -11.96 1.09 -15.23
C ALA A 261 -10.83 0.72 -14.24
N PRO A 262 -9.65 0.35 -14.76
CA PRO A 262 -8.40 0.37 -14.02
C PRO A 262 -7.86 1.80 -13.88
N LEU A 263 -7.11 2.03 -12.81
CA LEU A 263 -6.36 3.24 -12.52
C LEU A 263 -4.88 2.90 -12.33
N LEU A 264 -4.03 3.64 -13.03
CA LEU A 264 -2.57 3.62 -12.91
C LEU A 264 -2.09 5.08 -12.83
N TYR A 265 -1.40 5.43 -11.75
CA TYR A 265 -0.88 6.78 -11.52
C TYR A 265 0.35 6.75 -10.63
N PHE A 266 1.07 7.86 -10.57
CA PHE A 266 2.39 7.92 -9.95
C PHE A 266 2.49 9.01 -8.89
N ALA A 267 3.25 8.71 -7.85
CA ALA A 267 3.74 9.69 -6.88
C ALA A 267 5.26 9.67 -6.82
N GLN A 268 5.82 10.78 -6.39
CA GLN A 268 7.22 10.89 -6.01
C GLN A 268 7.30 11.74 -4.75
N ASN A 269 7.92 11.19 -3.70
CA ASN A 269 7.90 11.76 -2.36
C ASN A 269 6.43 11.97 -1.88
N ASP A 270 6.11 13.14 -1.34
CA ASP A 270 4.79 13.52 -0.82
C ASP A 270 3.85 14.13 -1.87
N THR A 271 4.12 13.95 -3.17
CA THR A 271 3.37 14.61 -4.25
C THR A 271 3.04 13.64 -5.40
N TYR A 272 1.82 13.74 -5.94
CA TYR A 272 1.42 13.05 -7.17
C TYR A 272 2.00 13.71 -8.42
N LEU A 273 2.36 12.90 -9.42
CA LEU A 273 2.81 13.43 -10.71
C LEU A 273 1.62 13.94 -11.53
N GLY A 274 1.80 15.13 -12.11
CA GLY A 274 0.81 15.75 -12.98
C GLY A 274 0.62 15.00 -14.30
N PRO A 275 -0.46 15.30 -15.03
CA PRO A 275 -0.71 14.70 -16.33
C PRO A 275 0.38 15.09 -17.34
N LYS A 276 0.68 14.18 -18.28
CA LYS A 276 1.60 14.45 -19.39
C LYS A 276 1.17 15.71 -20.16
N SER A 277 2.14 16.46 -20.67
CA SER A 277 1.88 17.72 -21.39
C SER A 277 0.89 17.51 -22.55
N GLY A 278 -0.05 18.43 -22.70
CA GLY A 278 -1.10 18.38 -23.74
C GLY A 278 -2.36 17.61 -23.35
N SER A 279 -2.34 16.87 -22.23
CA SER A 279 -3.55 16.23 -21.69
C SER A 279 -4.53 17.27 -21.13
N GLN A 280 -5.82 16.92 -21.13
CA GLN A 280 -6.90 17.77 -20.60
C GLN A 280 -7.78 16.96 -19.63
N PRO A 281 -7.25 16.46 -18.50
CA PRO A 281 -8.09 15.86 -17.48
C PRO A 281 -9.12 16.88 -16.98
N SER A 282 -10.29 16.41 -16.57
CA SER A 282 -11.40 17.26 -16.12
C SER A 282 -11.65 17.11 -14.62
N GLY A 283 -12.53 17.97 -14.10
CA GLY A 283 -13.03 17.85 -12.73
C GLY A 283 -11.98 18.09 -11.64
N SER A 284 -12.13 17.41 -10.51
CA SER A 284 -11.20 17.50 -9.37
C SER A 284 -9.90 16.71 -9.55
N THR A 285 -9.79 15.94 -10.64
CA THR A 285 -8.63 15.10 -10.99
C THR A 285 -7.60 15.79 -11.88
N THR A 286 -7.71 17.10 -12.08
CA THR A 286 -6.84 17.87 -13.02
C THR A 286 -5.35 17.90 -12.65
N ALA A 287 -5.03 17.72 -11.38
CA ALA A 287 -3.66 17.83 -10.87
C ALA A 287 -2.84 16.52 -11.00
N VAL A 288 -3.47 15.40 -11.36
CA VAL A 288 -2.83 14.07 -11.38
C VAL A 288 -2.96 13.43 -12.75
N GLY A 289 -1.87 12.83 -13.23
CA GLY A 289 -1.88 12.01 -14.43
C GLY A 289 -2.38 10.60 -14.12
N PHE A 290 -3.51 10.22 -14.71
CA PHE A 290 -4.06 8.87 -14.65
C PHE A 290 -3.93 8.16 -16.00
N ASN A 291 -3.72 6.84 -15.95
CA ASN A 291 -3.69 5.94 -17.09
C ASN A 291 -2.80 6.49 -18.22
N GLU A 292 -3.34 6.67 -19.42
CA GLU A 292 -2.57 7.11 -20.58
C GLU A 292 -2.02 8.53 -20.43
N ASN A 293 -2.55 9.31 -19.48
CA ASN A 293 -2.05 10.64 -19.13
C ASN A 293 -0.97 10.60 -18.05
N ALA A 294 -0.67 9.45 -17.46
CA ALA A 294 0.38 9.26 -16.48
C ALA A 294 1.73 8.96 -17.14
N THR A 295 2.81 9.54 -16.63
CA THR A 295 4.17 9.25 -17.09
C THR A 295 5.21 9.43 -15.99
N ILE A 296 6.28 8.63 -16.07
CA ILE A 296 7.51 8.79 -15.26
C ILE A 296 8.70 9.01 -16.19
N ALA A 297 9.70 9.78 -15.75
CA ALA A 297 10.85 10.15 -16.57
C ALA A 297 12.08 9.32 -16.21
N PHE A 298 12.69 8.68 -17.21
CA PHE A 298 13.91 7.89 -17.02
C PHE A 298 15.10 8.56 -17.70
N GLU A 299 16.20 8.66 -16.96
CA GLU A 299 17.50 9.05 -17.47
C GLU A 299 18.27 7.81 -17.92
N PRO A 300 18.90 7.82 -19.12
CA PRO A 300 19.62 6.67 -19.64
C PRO A 300 20.68 6.10 -18.70
N GLY A 301 20.66 4.79 -18.51
CA GLY A 301 21.64 4.07 -17.68
C GLY A 301 21.44 4.21 -16.17
N LYS A 302 20.44 4.96 -15.71
CA LYS A 302 20.06 5.07 -14.30
C LYS A 302 19.18 3.90 -13.86
N THR A 303 19.24 3.53 -12.58
CA THR A 303 18.37 2.51 -12.00
C THR A 303 17.31 3.14 -11.12
N TYR A 304 16.05 2.77 -11.32
CA TYR A 304 14.91 3.29 -10.58
C TYR A 304 14.29 2.22 -9.70
N ARG A 305 13.90 2.56 -8.47
CA ARG A 305 12.97 1.75 -7.66
C ARG A 305 11.54 2.17 -7.99
N LEU A 306 10.69 1.22 -8.36
CA LEU A 306 9.26 1.42 -8.52
C LEU A 306 8.53 0.69 -7.40
N ARG A 307 7.87 1.45 -6.52
CA ARG A 307 7.09 0.95 -5.39
C ARG A 307 5.64 0.72 -5.83
N VAL A 308 5.32 -0.48 -6.26
CA VAL A 308 4.00 -0.86 -6.78
C VAL A 308 3.10 -1.23 -5.62
N VAL A 309 1.97 -0.53 -5.49
CA VAL A 309 0.94 -0.81 -4.48
C VAL A 309 -0.42 -0.94 -5.14
N ASN A 310 -1.13 -2.02 -4.83
CA ASN A 310 -2.50 -2.20 -5.28
C ASN A 310 -3.50 -1.75 -4.19
N THR A 311 -4.15 -0.62 -4.46
CA THR A 311 -5.14 0.00 -3.56
C THR A 311 -6.58 -0.24 -4.02
N ALA A 312 -6.80 -1.14 -4.99
CA ALA A 312 -8.11 -1.48 -5.55
C ALA A 312 -9.08 -2.04 -4.50
N ALA A 313 -10.36 -2.01 -4.82
CA ALA A 313 -11.41 -2.62 -4.01
C ALA A 313 -11.50 -4.13 -4.24
N PHE A 314 -11.29 -4.56 -5.48
CA PHE A 314 -11.54 -5.91 -5.93
C PHE A 314 -10.46 -6.44 -6.87
N ALA A 315 -10.06 -5.66 -7.88
CA ALA A 315 -9.20 -6.17 -8.94
C ALA A 315 -7.76 -6.45 -8.46
N ALA A 316 -7.26 -7.67 -8.72
CA ALA A 316 -5.83 -7.91 -8.83
C ALA A 316 -5.31 -7.36 -10.17
N PHE A 317 -4.02 -7.06 -10.24
CA PHE A 317 -3.38 -6.50 -11.43
C PHE A 317 -2.16 -7.30 -11.85
N TYR A 318 -1.96 -7.41 -13.17
CA TYR A 318 -0.70 -7.78 -13.78
C TYR A 318 0.01 -6.51 -14.24
N PHE A 319 1.21 -6.26 -13.70
CA PHE A 319 2.02 -5.09 -13.97
C PHE A 319 3.32 -5.46 -14.69
N TRP A 320 3.64 -4.77 -15.78
CA TRP A 320 4.91 -4.91 -16.48
C TRP A 320 5.28 -3.64 -17.27
N ILE A 321 6.51 -3.63 -17.78
CA ILE A 321 7.08 -2.49 -18.51
C ILE A 321 7.70 -3.01 -19.79
N ASP A 322 7.25 -2.50 -20.94
CA ASP A 322 7.77 -2.96 -22.21
C ASP A 322 9.26 -2.59 -22.37
N GLY A 323 10.04 -3.52 -22.91
CA GLY A 323 11.47 -3.31 -23.19
C GLY A 323 12.38 -3.25 -21.96
N HIS A 324 11.85 -3.54 -20.76
CA HIS A 324 12.59 -3.50 -19.50
C HIS A 324 12.37 -4.79 -18.70
N GLU A 325 13.46 -5.34 -18.18
CA GLU A 325 13.42 -6.35 -17.13
C GLU A 325 13.17 -5.66 -15.77
N MET A 326 12.41 -6.30 -14.89
CA MET A 326 12.21 -5.86 -13.52
C MET A 326 12.92 -6.81 -12.56
N ARG A 327 13.34 -6.31 -11.40
CA ARG A 327 13.92 -7.14 -10.33
C ARG A 327 13.21 -6.84 -9.01
N ILE A 328 12.46 -7.78 -8.46
CA ILE A 328 11.81 -7.63 -7.15
C ILE A 328 12.87 -7.49 -6.07
N ILE A 329 12.70 -6.51 -5.18
CA ILE A 329 13.59 -6.24 -4.05
C ILE A 329 12.86 -6.04 -2.72
N GLU A 330 11.54 -5.97 -2.74
CA GLU A 330 10.69 -5.81 -1.55
C GLU A 330 9.35 -6.46 -1.82
N ALA A 331 8.81 -7.16 -0.82
CA ALA A 331 7.41 -7.58 -0.77
C ALA A 331 6.81 -7.15 0.59
N ASP A 332 5.74 -6.39 0.56
CA ASP A 332 4.97 -5.95 1.74
C ASP A 332 5.81 -5.30 2.88
N GLY A 333 6.84 -4.51 2.53
CA GLY A 333 7.74 -3.88 3.50
C GLY A 333 8.89 -4.78 3.99
N THR A 334 9.04 -5.98 3.42
CA THR A 334 10.17 -6.87 3.67
C THR A 334 11.12 -6.82 2.48
N ASP A 335 12.36 -6.35 2.70
CA ASP A 335 13.40 -6.38 1.68
C ASP A 335 13.76 -7.83 1.32
N THR A 336 13.90 -8.12 0.02
CA THR A 336 14.27 -9.43 -0.53
C THR A 336 15.60 -9.35 -1.27
N GLU A 337 16.27 -10.48 -1.46
CA GLU A 337 17.28 -10.62 -2.52
C GLU A 337 16.64 -10.27 -3.87
N GLU A 338 17.45 -9.80 -4.82
CA GLU A 338 16.96 -9.44 -6.16
C GLU A 338 16.40 -10.67 -6.88
N TYR A 339 15.16 -10.59 -7.34
CA TYR A 339 14.52 -11.64 -8.13
C TYR A 339 14.07 -11.10 -9.48
N SER A 340 14.74 -11.52 -10.57
CA SER A 340 14.41 -11.11 -11.95
C SER A 340 13.04 -11.60 -12.39
N ILE A 341 12.25 -10.71 -12.98
CA ILE A 341 10.91 -11.00 -13.46
C ILE A 341 10.49 -10.05 -14.60
N ASP A 342 9.66 -10.55 -15.52
CA ASP A 342 9.13 -9.74 -16.62
C ASP A 342 7.78 -9.07 -16.28
N MET A 343 7.06 -9.61 -15.29
CA MET A 343 5.73 -9.16 -14.88
C MET A 343 5.46 -9.54 -13.44
N ILE A 344 4.75 -8.70 -12.69
CA ILE A 344 4.26 -9.04 -11.35
C ILE A 344 2.73 -9.10 -11.33
N SER A 345 2.16 -10.14 -10.74
CA SER A 345 0.78 -10.09 -10.26
C SER A 345 0.74 -9.44 -8.87
N VAL A 346 -0.21 -8.54 -8.65
CA VAL A 346 -0.36 -7.79 -7.40
C VAL A 346 -1.82 -7.84 -6.99
N THR A 347 -2.15 -8.63 -5.97
CA THR A 347 -3.51 -8.68 -5.44
C THR A 347 -3.83 -7.41 -4.67
N VAL A 348 -5.11 -7.18 -4.34
CA VAL A 348 -5.51 -6.06 -3.48
C VAL A 348 -4.67 -6.05 -2.21
N ALA A 349 -4.26 -4.85 -1.79
CA ALA A 349 -3.46 -4.57 -0.61
C ALA A 349 -1.98 -4.97 -0.64
N GLN A 350 -1.55 -5.80 -1.59
CA GLN A 350 -0.14 -6.17 -1.74
C GLN A 350 0.71 -5.03 -2.29
N ARG A 351 2.00 -5.06 -1.91
CA ARG A 351 3.03 -4.12 -2.34
C ARG A 351 4.28 -4.88 -2.77
N TYR A 352 4.86 -4.46 -3.88
CA TYR A 352 6.19 -4.89 -4.32
C TYR A 352 7.02 -3.67 -4.67
N SER A 353 8.32 -3.68 -4.33
CA SER A 353 9.27 -2.79 -4.99
C SER A 353 10.07 -3.55 -6.03
N VAL A 354 10.21 -2.96 -7.22
CA VAL A 354 11.05 -3.49 -8.28
C VAL A 354 12.13 -2.50 -8.69
N LEU A 355 13.32 -2.99 -9.01
CA LEU A 355 14.36 -2.20 -9.67
C LEU A 355 14.23 -2.32 -11.19
N VAL A 356 14.29 -1.18 -11.87
CA VAL A 356 14.23 -1.08 -13.33
C VAL A 356 15.41 -0.26 -13.80
N THR A 357 16.27 -0.85 -14.63
CA THR A 357 17.42 -0.14 -15.20
C THR A 357 17.03 0.51 -16.51
N ALA A 358 17.14 1.83 -16.56
CA ALA A 358 16.87 2.61 -17.74
C ALA A 358 17.84 2.24 -18.87
N ARG A 359 17.28 2.02 -20.05
CA ARG A 359 18.04 1.69 -21.24
C ARG A 359 18.94 2.86 -21.66
N ASN A 360 20.01 2.55 -22.38
CA ASN A 360 20.92 3.57 -22.90
C ASN A 360 20.40 4.25 -24.18
N ASP A 361 19.45 3.63 -24.90
CA ASP A 361 18.86 4.17 -26.12
C ASP A 361 17.62 5.03 -25.83
N THR A 362 17.66 6.30 -26.22
CA THR A 362 16.57 7.28 -26.01
C THR A 362 15.67 7.46 -27.24
N ASN A 363 15.70 6.52 -28.18
CA ASN A 363 14.98 6.63 -29.46
C ASN A 363 13.48 6.32 -29.33
N ALA A 364 13.07 5.77 -28.19
CA ALA A 364 11.70 5.36 -27.89
C ALA A 364 11.36 5.65 -26.42
N ASN A 365 10.09 5.99 -26.20
CA ASN A 365 9.44 5.89 -24.90
C ASN A 365 8.78 4.52 -24.80
N TRP A 366 8.45 4.06 -23.59
CA TRP A 366 7.99 2.68 -23.37
C TRP A 366 6.70 2.65 -22.57
N ALA A 367 5.77 1.79 -22.95
CA ALA A 367 4.53 1.62 -22.21
C ALA A 367 4.76 0.87 -20.89
N ILE A 368 4.00 1.30 -19.89
CA ILE A 368 3.81 0.60 -18.61
C ILE A 368 2.39 0.07 -18.65
N HIS A 369 2.19 -1.19 -18.30
CA HIS A 369 0.88 -1.81 -18.30
C HIS A 369 0.47 -2.23 -16.90
N ALA A 370 -0.81 -2.08 -16.60
CA ALA A 370 -1.46 -2.58 -15.40
C ALA A 370 -2.85 -3.12 -15.80
N ASN A 371 -2.95 -4.43 -15.99
CA ASN A 371 -4.16 -5.06 -16.48
C ASN A 371 -4.86 -5.83 -15.36
N MET A 372 -6.17 -5.66 -15.24
CA MET A 372 -6.96 -6.38 -14.24
C MET A 372 -6.95 -7.90 -14.50
N ASP A 373 -6.88 -8.69 -13.43
CA ASP A 373 -7.12 -10.14 -13.49
C ASP A 373 -8.62 -10.41 -13.66
N THR A 374 -9.08 -10.41 -14.91
CA THR A 374 -10.50 -10.60 -15.22
C THR A 374 -11.04 -11.98 -14.88
N VAL A 375 -10.17 -12.95 -14.55
CA VAL A 375 -10.59 -14.27 -14.03
C VAL A 375 -11.28 -14.13 -12.67
N MET A 376 -11.01 -13.05 -11.93
CA MET A 376 -11.71 -12.75 -10.67
C MET A 376 -13.15 -12.28 -10.87
N PHE A 377 -13.54 -11.87 -12.08
CA PHE A 377 -14.87 -11.33 -12.33
C PHE A 377 -15.83 -12.43 -12.77
N ASP A 378 -16.95 -12.57 -12.06
CA ASP A 378 -18.04 -13.47 -12.43
C ASP A 378 -18.53 -13.28 -13.87
N THR A 379 -18.50 -12.05 -14.35
CA THR A 379 -18.79 -11.71 -15.74
C THR A 379 -17.93 -10.52 -16.13
N VAL A 380 -17.34 -10.56 -17.32
CA VAL A 380 -16.59 -9.42 -17.87
C VAL A 380 -17.53 -8.64 -18.80
N PRO A 381 -17.96 -7.41 -18.46
CA PRO A 381 -18.83 -6.62 -19.33
C PRO A 381 -18.11 -6.26 -20.64
N ASP A 382 -18.83 -6.30 -21.77
CA ASP A 382 -18.29 -5.89 -23.08
C ASP A 382 -17.79 -4.43 -23.11
N THR A 383 -18.26 -3.60 -22.17
CA THR A 383 -17.88 -2.19 -22.04
C THR A 383 -16.60 -1.99 -21.23
N LEU A 384 -16.12 -3.01 -20.52
CA LEU A 384 -14.92 -2.90 -19.69
C LEU A 384 -13.66 -2.99 -20.56
N ASN A 385 -12.83 -1.96 -20.51
CA ASN A 385 -11.42 -2.10 -20.85
C ASN A 385 -10.64 -2.44 -19.57
N PRO A 386 -10.18 -3.69 -19.37
CA PRO A 386 -9.47 -4.08 -18.17
C PRO A 386 -8.01 -3.61 -18.13
N ASN A 387 -7.53 -2.93 -19.18
CA ASN A 387 -6.13 -2.56 -19.34
C ASN A 387 -5.92 -1.07 -19.04
N ALA A 388 -5.02 -0.76 -18.11
CA ALA A 388 -4.46 0.58 -17.97
C ALA A 388 -3.05 0.62 -18.58
N THR A 389 -2.78 1.68 -19.35
CA THR A 389 -1.46 1.92 -19.95
C THR A 389 -0.96 3.28 -19.53
N ALA A 390 0.27 3.37 -19.03
CA ALA A 390 1.00 4.60 -18.79
C ALA A 390 2.33 4.56 -19.54
N SER A 391 3.27 5.47 -19.26
CA SER A 391 4.53 5.54 -20.03
C SER A 391 5.77 5.91 -19.22
N ILE A 392 6.89 5.32 -19.60
CA ILE A 392 8.24 5.80 -19.30
C ILE A 392 8.70 6.73 -20.42
N THR A 393 9.01 7.97 -20.07
CA THR A 393 9.53 8.97 -21.00
C THR A 393 11.04 9.13 -20.84
N TYR A 394 11.78 8.84 -21.90
CA TYR A 394 13.21 9.15 -22.06
C TYR A 394 13.43 10.48 -22.77
N SER A 395 12.53 10.84 -23.69
CA SER A 395 12.59 12.09 -24.46
C SER A 395 11.19 12.53 -24.87
N SER A 396 10.92 13.83 -24.83
CA SER A 396 9.63 14.40 -25.28
C SER A 396 9.34 14.16 -26.76
N ASP A 397 10.39 13.95 -27.56
CA ASP A 397 10.29 13.86 -29.02
C ASP A 397 10.22 12.40 -29.51
N ALA A 398 10.42 11.44 -28.62
CA ALA A 398 10.40 10.02 -28.95
C ALA A 398 8.95 9.48 -28.98
N SER A 399 8.69 8.55 -29.92
CA SER A 399 7.41 7.85 -29.97
C SER A 399 7.27 6.84 -28.83
N LEU A 400 6.05 6.67 -28.33
CA LEU A 400 5.72 5.57 -27.41
C LEU A 400 5.77 4.24 -28.17
N THR A 401 6.55 3.30 -27.65
CA THR A 401 6.54 1.91 -28.06
C THR A 401 5.61 1.15 -27.14
N ASP A 402 4.56 0.58 -27.74
CA ASP A 402 3.53 -0.21 -27.09
C ASP A 402 3.21 -1.40 -28.01
N PRO A 403 3.81 -2.58 -27.78
CA PRO A 403 3.51 -3.79 -28.53
C PRO A 403 2.09 -4.32 -28.31
N GLY A 404 1.35 -3.78 -27.34
CA GLY A 404 -0.01 -4.16 -26.99
C GLY A 404 -0.05 -5.31 -25.98
N THR A 405 -0.88 -6.32 -26.26
CA THR A 405 -1.19 -7.40 -25.34
C THR A 405 -0.06 -8.43 -25.22
N VAL A 406 0.09 -9.02 -24.03
CA VAL A 406 0.93 -10.19 -23.80
C VAL A 406 0.17 -11.51 -24.07
N ASP A 407 0.90 -12.57 -24.41
CA ASP A 407 0.32 -13.88 -24.73
C ASP A 407 -0.29 -14.58 -23.50
N ALA A 408 0.27 -14.34 -22.32
CA ALA A 408 -0.17 -14.94 -21.06
C ALA A 408 0.22 -14.07 -19.86
N TYR A 409 -0.60 -14.13 -18.82
CA TYR A 409 -0.30 -13.60 -17.50
C TYR A 409 0.23 -14.71 -16.58
N ALA A 410 1.04 -14.34 -15.61
CA ALA A 410 1.61 -15.26 -14.64
C ALA A 410 1.60 -14.65 -13.23
N ASP A 411 1.41 -15.51 -12.23
CA ASP A 411 1.50 -15.11 -10.83
C ASP A 411 2.96 -14.96 -10.39
N VAL A 412 3.21 -14.05 -9.45
CA VAL A 412 4.53 -13.94 -8.81
C VAL A 412 4.82 -15.24 -8.04
N PRO A 413 5.99 -15.87 -8.23
CA PRO A 413 6.41 -17.01 -7.41
C PRO A 413 6.94 -16.50 -6.06
N ASP A 414 6.07 -15.90 -5.26
CA ASP A 414 6.36 -15.24 -3.98
C ASP A 414 7.08 -16.14 -2.97
N LEU A 415 6.79 -17.44 -2.95
CA LEU A 415 7.49 -18.45 -2.14
C LEU A 415 8.98 -18.62 -2.49
N ASN A 416 9.43 -18.14 -3.66
CA ASN A 416 10.84 -18.16 -4.04
C ASN A 416 11.59 -16.90 -3.62
N LEU A 417 10.89 -15.88 -3.09
CA LEU A 417 11.54 -14.67 -2.59
C LEU A 417 12.27 -14.98 -1.29
N VAL A 418 13.50 -14.48 -1.17
CA VAL A 418 14.36 -14.69 -0.01
C VAL A 418 14.53 -13.35 0.72
N PRO A 419 14.09 -13.21 1.98
CA PRO A 419 14.31 -11.97 2.73
C PRO A 419 15.80 -11.66 2.90
N VAL A 420 16.19 -10.37 2.79
CA VAL A 420 17.56 -9.91 3.05
C VAL A 420 17.93 -10.15 4.52
N ILE A 421 16.98 -9.89 5.42
CA ILE A 421 17.10 -10.21 6.84
C ILE A 421 16.44 -11.56 7.04
N ILE A 422 17.27 -12.61 7.11
CA ILE A 422 16.80 -13.98 7.29
C ILE A 422 16.36 -14.20 8.73
N GLU A 423 15.08 -14.46 8.92
CA GLU A 423 14.52 -14.93 10.18
C GLU A 423 14.31 -16.45 10.12
N ALA A 424 14.64 -17.12 11.22
CA ALA A 424 14.35 -18.54 11.33
C ALA A 424 12.84 -18.75 11.53
N MET A 425 12.29 -19.78 10.89
CA MET A 425 10.94 -20.25 11.18
C MET A 425 10.77 -20.46 12.70
N TYR A 426 9.62 -20.05 13.24
CA TYR A 426 9.34 -20.20 14.66
C TYR A 426 9.34 -21.70 15.06
N PRO A 427 9.60 -22.02 16.35
CA PRO A 427 9.57 -23.39 16.86
C PRO A 427 8.20 -24.07 16.62
N PRO A 428 8.05 -25.39 16.94
CA PRO A 428 6.79 -26.10 16.73
C PRO A 428 5.61 -25.31 17.30
N VAL A 429 4.55 -25.20 16.51
CA VAL A 429 3.36 -24.44 16.87
C VAL A 429 2.70 -25.00 18.13
N ASP A 430 2.29 -24.11 19.02
CA ASP A 430 1.51 -24.41 20.22
C ASP A 430 0.06 -24.74 19.85
N SER A 431 -0.47 -24.06 18.83
CA SER A 431 -1.83 -24.20 18.34
C SER A 431 -1.96 -24.04 16.83
N THR A 432 -3.08 -24.50 16.28
CA THR A 432 -3.42 -24.34 14.85
C THR A 432 -4.89 -24.03 14.75
N TYR A 433 -5.23 -22.97 14.01
CA TYR A 433 -6.60 -22.54 13.77
C TYR A 433 -6.93 -22.71 12.30
N ASP A 434 -7.91 -23.58 12.02
CA ASP A 434 -8.43 -23.78 10.68
C ASP A 434 -9.50 -22.73 10.39
N LEU A 435 -9.36 -22.01 9.28
CA LEU A 435 -10.31 -21.03 8.78
C LEU A 435 -10.76 -21.46 7.39
N GLU A 436 -11.99 -21.96 7.27
CA GLU A 436 -12.58 -22.33 5.98
C GLU A 436 -13.40 -21.17 5.42
N VAL A 437 -12.95 -20.61 4.30
CA VAL A 437 -13.66 -19.56 3.54
C VAL A 437 -14.81 -20.20 2.78
N GLN A 438 -16.02 -19.68 2.94
CA GLN A 438 -17.20 -20.13 2.20
C GLN A 438 -18.14 -18.95 1.93
N PHE A 439 -18.98 -19.11 0.91
CA PHE A 439 -20.06 -18.19 0.57
C PHE A 439 -21.38 -18.94 0.57
N ALA A 440 -22.41 -18.34 1.16
CA ALA A 440 -23.74 -18.94 1.21
C ALA A 440 -24.84 -17.89 1.21
N THR A 441 -25.96 -18.22 0.58
CA THR A 441 -27.20 -17.47 0.75
C THR A 441 -27.80 -17.79 2.12
N MET A 442 -27.99 -16.75 2.94
CA MET A 442 -28.57 -16.84 4.27
C MET A 442 -30.11 -16.90 4.22
N ASP A 443 -30.74 -17.14 5.37
CA ASP A 443 -32.21 -17.25 5.49
C ASP A 443 -32.97 -15.98 5.06
N ASP A 444 -32.31 -14.82 5.06
CA ASP A 444 -32.86 -13.55 4.56
C ASP A 444 -32.79 -13.41 3.02
N GLY A 445 -32.20 -14.39 2.34
CA GLY A 445 -32.06 -14.44 0.89
C GLY A 445 -30.82 -13.72 0.34
N THR A 446 -29.99 -13.13 1.19
CA THR A 446 -28.76 -12.43 0.78
C THR A 446 -27.53 -13.34 0.89
N ASN A 447 -26.54 -13.15 0.02
CA ASN A 447 -25.29 -13.93 0.04
C ASN A 447 -24.26 -13.28 0.98
N HIS A 448 -23.57 -14.10 1.78
CA HIS A 448 -22.55 -13.65 2.72
C HIS A 448 -21.30 -14.53 2.65
N ALA A 449 -20.14 -13.88 2.81
CA ALA A 449 -18.89 -14.55 3.10
C ALA A 449 -18.83 -15.03 4.56
N MET A 450 -18.14 -16.14 4.79
CA MET A 450 -18.06 -16.80 6.09
C MET A 450 -16.66 -17.38 6.32
N PHE A 451 -16.25 -17.37 7.58
CA PHE A 451 -15.25 -18.31 8.08
C PHE A 451 -15.94 -19.36 8.94
N ASN A 452 -15.72 -20.64 8.64
CA ASN A 452 -16.27 -21.75 9.42
C ASN A 452 -17.80 -21.66 9.62
N ASN A 453 -18.53 -21.31 8.55
CA ASN A 453 -19.99 -21.09 8.55
C ASN A 453 -20.47 -19.93 9.44
N VAL A 454 -19.60 -18.99 9.78
CA VAL A 454 -19.95 -17.81 10.57
C VAL A 454 -19.52 -16.54 9.83
N THR A 455 -20.50 -15.69 9.52
CA THR A 455 -20.26 -14.33 9.00
C THR A 455 -19.85 -13.39 10.11
N TYR A 456 -18.77 -12.65 9.90
CA TYR A 456 -18.37 -11.58 10.80
C TYR A 456 -19.44 -10.49 10.83
N ASN A 457 -19.94 -10.19 12.02
CA ASN A 457 -20.83 -9.07 12.26
C ASN A 457 -20.11 -8.07 13.17
N THR A 458 -20.02 -6.82 12.72
CA THR A 458 -19.37 -5.76 13.49
C THR A 458 -20.02 -5.64 14.88
N PRO A 459 -19.25 -5.78 15.97
CA PRO A 459 -19.80 -5.70 17.31
C PRO A 459 -20.23 -4.26 17.66
N LEU A 460 -21.15 -4.13 18.62
CA LEU A 460 -21.62 -2.82 19.11
C LEU A 460 -20.52 -2.04 19.85
N VAL A 461 -19.59 -2.75 20.47
CA VAL A 461 -18.44 -2.19 21.17
C VAL A 461 -17.19 -2.81 20.53
N PRO A 462 -16.19 -1.99 20.14
CA PRO A 462 -14.97 -2.53 19.54
C PRO A 462 -14.29 -3.57 20.43
N ALA A 463 -13.69 -4.59 19.80
CA ALA A 463 -13.03 -5.69 20.52
C ALA A 463 -11.97 -5.19 21.53
N ILE A 464 -11.10 -4.25 21.13
CA ILE A 464 -10.07 -3.67 22.02
C ILE A 464 -10.70 -2.89 23.18
N LEU A 465 -11.77 -2.13 22.95
CA LEU A 465 -12.44 -1.40 24.03
C LEU A 465 -13.17 -2.34 25.01
N SER A 466 -13.67 -3.46 24.49
CA SER A 466 -14.23 -4.54 25.32
C SER A 466 -13.14 -5.18 26.18
N GLU A 467 -12.01 -5.54 25.58
CA GLU A 467 -10.85 -6.10 26.28
C GLU A 467 -10.38 -5.21 27.44
N LEU A 468 -10.24 -3.91 27.21
CA LEU A 468 -9.85 -2.93 28.24
C LEU A 468 -10.86 -2.78 29.40
N SER A 469 -12.10 -3.22 29.24
CA SER A 469 -13.18 -3.00 30.22
C SER A 469 -13.77 -4.28 30.84
N LEU A 470 -13.48 -5.46 30.28
CA LEU A 470 -14.00 -6.74 30.76
C LEU A 470 -13.25 -7.30 31.99
N GLY A 471 -12.09 -6.75 32.35
CA GLY A 471 -11.32 -7.19 33.50
C GLY A 471 -10.91 -8.66 33.39
N GLN A 472 -11.25 -9.49 34.38
CA GLN A 472 -10.92 -10.92 34.34
C GLN A 472 -11.60 -11.69 33.20
N ASN A 473 -12.67 -11.15 32.62
CA ASN A 473 -13.36 -11.76 31.48
C ASN A 473 -12.70 -11.43 30.14
N ALA A 474 -11.65 -10.60 30.10
CA ALA A 474 -10.95 -10.26 28.86
C ALA A 474 -10.26 -11.48 28.20
N THR A 475 -10.02 -12.55 28.95
CA THR A 475 -9.47 -13.80 28.40
C THR A 475 -10.56 -14.80 27.97
N VAL A 476 -11.84 -14.42 28.04
CA VAL A 476 -12.96 -15.31 27.67
C VAL A 476 -13.37 -15.00 26.24
N GLN A 477 -13.06 -15.92 25.31
CA GLN A 477 -13.30 -15.74 23.88
C GLN A 477 -14.78 -15.45 23.55
N GLU A 478 -15.72 -16.11 24.24
CA GLU A 478 -17.15 -15.92 24.03
C GLU A 478 -17.64 -14.51 24.37
N ALA A 479 -16.84 -13.73 25.12
CA ALA A 479 -17.16 -12.34 25.42
C ALA A 479 -17.06 -11.42 24.18
N TYR A 480 -16.30 -11.84 23.15
CA TYR A 480 -16.09 -11.07 21.92
C TYR A 480 -16.97 -11.56 20.77
N GLY A 481 -17.44 -12.80 20.83
CA GLY A 481 -18.29 -13.42 19.80
C GLY A 481 -17.57 -14.48 18.98
N PRO A 482 -18.27 -15.12 18.02
CA PRO A 482 -17.86 -16.40 17.44
C PRO A 482 -16.66 -16.30 16.47
N ASN A 483 -16.33 -15.12 15.95
CA ASN A 483 -15.23 -14.90 15.02
C ASN A 483 -13.93 -14.40 15.69
N HIS A 484 -13.83 -14.48 17.02
CA HIS A 484 -12.65 -14.04 17.75
C HIS A 484 -11.87 -15.24 18.27
N ILE A 485 -10.55 -15.11 18.30
CA ILE A 485 -9.63 -16.08 18.90
C ILE A 485 -8.83 -15.31 19.95
N VAL A 486 -8.80 -15.82 21.19
CA VAL A 486 -7.95 -15.28 22.25
C VAL A 486 -6.66 -16.09 22.25
N LEU A 487 -5.54 -15.38 22.11
CA LEU A 487 -4.21 -15.96 22.04
C LEU A 487 -3.42 -15.62 23.31
N ASP A 488 -2.64 -16.57 23.80
CA ASP A 488 -1.75 -16.32 24.92
C ASP A 488 -0.54 -15.47 24.48
N HIS A 489 -0.05 -14.63 25.39
CA HIS A 489 1.13 -13.80 25.10
C HIS A 489 2.35 -14.68 24.79
N LEU A 490 2.94 -14.49 23.60
CA LEU A 490 4.06 -15.25 23.02
C LEU A 490 3.71 -16.68 22.54
N GLU A 491 2.42 -16.99 22.40
CA GLU A 491 1.99 -18.23 21.72
C GLU A 491 2.41 -18.21 20.25
N VAL A 492 2.99 -19.32 19.78
CA VAL A 492 3.27 -19.52 18.36
C VAL A 492 2.15 -20.35 17.76
N PHE A 493 1.41 -19.78 16.81
CA PHE A 493 0.25 -20.46 16.21
C PHE A 493 0.32 -20.47 14.68
N ASP A 494 -0.31 -21.49 14.09
CA ASP A 494 -0.59 -21.56 12.67
C ASP A 494 -2.03 -21.10 12.40
N ILE A 495 -2.22 -20.34 11.32
CA ILE A 495 -3.51 -20.26 10.64
C ILE A 495 -3.45 -21.12 9.37
N VAL A 496 -4.42 -22.02 9.23
CA VAL A 496 -4.63 -22.79 8.00
C VAL A 496 -5.89 -22.27 7.34
N VAL A 497 -5.72 -21.51 6.27
CA VAL A 497 -6.84 -21.07 5.45
C VAL A 497 -7.18 -22.14 4.43
N LYS A 498 -8.44 -22.57 4.42
CA LYS A 498 -8.98 -23.50 3.41
C LYS A 498 -9.96 -22.72 2.54
N ASN A 499 -9.64 -22.60 1.26
CA ASN A 499 -10.55 -21.97 0.32
C ASN A 499 -11.62 -22.98 -0.11
N GLY A 500 -12.86 -22.82 0.40
CA GLY A 500 -14.03 -23.58 -0.02
C GLY A 500 -14.71 -23.00 -1.27
N ASP A 501 -14.19 -21.88 -1.79
CA ASP A 501 -14.65 -21.18 -2.97
C ASP A 501 -13.68 -21.36 -4.16
N VAL A 502 -14.15 -21.07 -5.37
CA VAL A 502 -13.36 -21.15 -6.62
C VAL A 502 -12.56 -19.89 -6.92
N GLY A 503 -12.93 -18.75 -6.32
CA GLY A 503 -12.28 -17.46 -6.48
C GLY A 503 -10.96 -17.35 -5.71
N LYS A 504 -10.14 -16.35 -6.09
CA LYS A 504 -8.92 -15.98 -5.37
C LYS A 504 -9.28 -14.97 -4.28
N HIS A 505 -8.79 -15.19 -3.06
CA HIS A 505 -9.02 -14.33 -1.91
C HIS A 505 -7.68 -13.85 -1.33
N PRO A 506 -7.30 -12.57 -1.49
CA PRO A 506 -6.18 -12.02 -0.74
C PRO A 506 -6.58 -11.86 0.73
N LEU A 507 -5.83 -12.47 1.64
CA LEU A 507 -6.10 -12.50 3.08
C LEU A 507 -4.96 -11.90 3.88
#